data_AF-S5ZAE5-F1
#
_entry.id   AF-S5ZAE5-F1
#
_cell.length_a   1.000
_cell.length_b   1.000
_cell.length_c   1.000
_cell.angle_alpha   90.00
_cell.angle_beta   90.00
_cell.angle_gamma   90.00
#
_symmetry.space_group_name_H-M   'P 1'
#
loop_
_entity.id
_entity.type
_entity.pdbx_description
1 polymer ?
#
loop_
_entity_poly.entity_id
_entity_poly.type
_entity_poly.pdbx_seq_one_letter_code
_entity_poly.pdbx_strand_id
1 'polypeptide(L)'
;MRPFIDTHHEITDLLNGEGKKLPLVQIHMLEGRTEEQKKQMIAEVAEAIARTLNAPKGNIRIAIYELPKSHWSVGGVTLDEKETLPKQ
;
A
#
# COMPACT_ATOMS: atom_id res chain seq x y z
N MET A 1 -12.29 -16.41 -18.24
CA MET A 1 -13.29 -16.42 -17.15
C MET A 1 -12.59 -15.96 -15.89
N ARG A 2 -12.97 -14.83 -15.30
CA ARG A 2 -12.45 -14.41 -13.99
C ARG A 2 -13.09 -15.32 -12.93
N PRO A 3 -12.35 -15.87 -11.96
CA PRO A 3 -12.98 -16.60 -10.87
C PRO A 3 -13.87 -15.61 -10.10
N PHE A 4 -15.14 -15.96 -10.02
CA PHE A 4 -16.16 -15.28 -9.24
C PHE A 4 -15.73 -15.36 -7.77
N ILE A 5 -15.64 -14.22 -7.11
CA ILE A 5 -15.23 -14.13 -5.70
C ILE A 5 -16.34 -14.80 -4.88
N ASP A 6 -16.06 -15.96 -4.29
CA ASP A 6 -17.05 -16.72 -3.53
C ASP A 6 -17.36 -16.00 -2.21
N THR A 7 -18.40 -15.17 -2.25
CA THR A 7 -18.77 -14.20 -1.19
C THR A 7 -19.32 -14.90 0.05
N HIS A 8 -19.71 -16.18 -0.03
CA HIS A 8 -20.34 -16.91 1.08
C HIS A 8 -19.35 -17.39 2.14
N HIS A 9 -18.10 -17.66 1.77
CA HIS A 9 -17.08 -18.10 2.73
C HIS A 9 -16.57 -16.93 3.59
N GLU A 10 -16.38 -15.76 2.98
CA GLU A 10 -15.85 -14.57 3.68
C GLU A 10 -16.83 -13.99 4.72
N ILE A 11 -18.15 -14.06 4.49
CA ILE A 11 -19.16 -13.61 5.46
C ILE A 11 -19.17 -14.50 6.71
N THR A 12 -18.98 -15.81 6.52
CA THR A 12 -18.97 -16.78 7.62
C THR A 12 -17.74 -16.60 8.51
N ASP A 13 -16.58 -16.30 7.90
CA ASP A 13 -15.31 -16.03 8.61
C ASP A 13 -15.38 -14.73 9.45
N LEU A 14 -16.07 -13.70 8.96
CA LEU A 14 -16.26 -12.43 9.67
C LEU A 14 -17.20 -12.55 10.89
N LEU A 15 -18.20 -13.43 10.83
CA LEU A 15 -19.19 -13.61 11.89
C LEU A 15 -18.69 -14.50 13.04
N ASN A 16 -17.73 -15.39 12.76
CA ASN A 16 -17.23 -16.38 13.72
C ASN A 16 -16.05 -15.89 14.61
N GLY A 17 -15.61 -14.63 14.48
CA GLY A 17 -14.48 -14.11 15.25
C GLY A 17 -13.12 -14.64 14.83
N GLU A 18 -13.06 -15.60 13.90
CA GLU A 18 -11.87 -15.96 13.14
C GLU A 18 -11.65 -14.95 12.03
N GLY A 19 -11.37 -13.70 12.41
CA GLY A 19 -10.96 -12.67 11.47
C GLY A 19 -9.70 -13.14 10.77
N LYS A 20 -9.84 -13.76 9.58
CA LYS A 20 -8.74 -13.94 8.63
C LYS A 20 -8.11 -12.56 8.55
N LYS A 21 -6.91 -12.44 9.10
CA LYS A 21 -6.19 -11.17 9.14
C LYS A 21 -6.01 -10.78 7.69
N LEU A 22 -6.69 -9.72 7.25
CA LEU A 22 -6.66 -9.16 5.89
C LEU A 22 -5.96 -7.80 5.96
N PRO A 23 -4.63 -7.73 6.18
CA PRO A 23 -3.95 -6.45 6.27
C PRO A 23 -4.05 -5.71 4.94
N LEU A 24 -4.49 -4.46 5.00
CA LEU A 24 -4.39 -3.52 3.90
C LEU A 24 -3.32 -2.48 4.23
N VAL A 25 -2.34 -2.33 3.34
CA VAL A 25 -1.33 -1.28 3.40
C VAL A 25 -1.54 -0.33 2.24
N GLN A 26 -1.57 0.96 2.54
CA GLN A 26 -1.51 2.02 1.54
C GLN A 26 -0.17 2.72 1.65
N ILE A 27 0.58 2.73 0.55
CA ILE A 27 1.89 3.39 0.46
C ILE A 27 1.71 4.62 -0.41
N HIS A 28 1.84 5.79 0.20
CA HIS A 28 1.85 7.06 -0.51
C HIS A 28 3.30 7.51 -0.72
N MET A 29 3.66 7.81 -1.96
CA MET A 29 5.01 8.22 -2.31
C MET A 29 5.01 9.18 -3.49
N LEU A 30 6.13 9.89 -3.66
CA LEU A 30 6.33 10.67 -4.88
C LEU A 30 6.61 9.74 -6.06
N GLU A 31 6.21 10.16 -7.25
CA GLU A 31 6.53 9.49 -8.51
C GLU A 31 8.05 9.41 -8.76
N GLY A 32 8.45 8.57 -9.73
CA GLY A 32 9.83 8.48 -10.23
C GLY A 32 10.62 7.26 -9.76
N ARG A 33 9.97 6.28 -9.13
CA ARG A 33 10.59 5.00 -8.78
C ARG A 33 10.35 4.00 -9.90
N THR A 34 11.31 3.12 -10.15
CA THR A 34 11.15 2.12 -11.22
C THR A 34 10.13 1.06 -10.83
N GLU A 35 9.53 0.40 -11.82
CA GLU A 35 8.64 -0.75 -11.58
C GLU A 35 9.31 -1.85 -10.76
N GLU A 36 10.60 -2.09 -10.98
CA GLU A 36 11.36 -3.11 -10.24
C GLU A 36 11.50 -2.75 -8.75
N GLN A 37 11.82 -1.50 -8.45
CA GLN A 37 11.88 -1.00 -7.07
C GLN A 37 10.52 -1.13 -6.37
N LYS A 38 9.43 -0.81 -7.07
CA LYS A 38 8.06 -0.95 -6.53
C LYS A 38 7.73 -2.41 -6.24
N LYS A 39 8.04 -3.34 -7.14
CA LYS A 39 7.83 -4.78 -6.94
C LYS A 39 8.64 -5.33 -5.77
N GLN A 40 9.92 -4.95 -5.67
CA GLN A 40 10.77 -5.36 -4.55
C GLN A 40 10.21 -4.86 -3.22
N MET A 41 9.81 -3.58 -3.16
CA MET A 41 9.18 -3.01 -1.96
C MET A 41 7.91 -3.77 -1.55
N ILE A 42 7.01 -4.07 -2.49
CA ILE A 42 5.79 -4.84 -2.21
C ILE A 42 6.13 -6.20 -1.58
N ALA A 43 7.12 -6.91 -2.14
CA ALA A 43 7.52 -8.22 -1.64
C ALA A 43 8.07 -8.15 -0.21
N GLU A 44 8.95 -7.19 0.06
CA GLU A 44 9.56 -7.00 1.38
C GLU A 44 8.53 -6.56 2.44
N VAL A 45 7.62 -5.65 2.09
CA VAL A 45 6.55 -5.20 3.00
C VAL A 45 5.59 -6.35 3.32
N ALA A 46 5.17 -7.12 2.31
CA ALA A 46 4.29 -8.27 2.52
C ALA A 46 4.95 -9.33 3.42
N GLU A 47 6.24 -9.58 3.22
CA GLU A 47 7.02 -10.50 4.04
C GLU A 47 7.14 -10.00 5.50
N ALA A 48 7.43 -8.72 5.72
CA ALA A 48 7.49 -8.14 7.04
C ALA A 48 6.15 -8.29 7.80
N ILE A 49 5.03 -8.06 7.12
CA ILE A 49 3.68 -8.21 7.70
C ILE A 49 3.35 -9.66 8.00
N ALA A 50 3.66 -10.57 7.07
CA ALA A 50 3.42 -12.00 7.28
C ALA A 50 4.13 -12.51 8.53
N ARG A 51 5.42 -12.14 8.70
CA ARG A 51 6.23 -12.53 9.86
C ARG A 51 5.78 -11.90 11.17
N THR A 52 5.38 -10.63 11.16
CA THR A 52 5.08 -9.89 12.40
C THR A 52 3.65 -10.06 12.88
N LEU A 53 2.68 -10.18 11.96
CA LEU A 53 1.25 -10.30 12.28
C LEU A 53 0.74 -11.74 12.17
N ASN A 54 1.61 -12.69 11.80
CA ASN A 54 1.26 -14.08 11.55
C ASN A 54 0.09 -14.20 10.55
N ALA A 55 0.10 -13.34 9.53
CA ALA A 55 -0.94 -13.26 8.50
C ALA A 55 -0.49 -14.03 7.25
N PRO A 56 -1.34 -14.92 6.69
CA PRO A 56 -1.03 -15.58 5.42
C PRO A 56 -0.79 -14.55 4.30
N LYS A 57 0.24 -14.75 3.49
CA LYS A 57 0.58 -13.81 2.40
C LYS A 57 -0.57 -13.54 1.44
N GLY A 58 -1.40 -14.55 1.13
CA GLY A 58 -2.57 -14.40 0.27
C GLY A 58 -3.63 -13.43 0.79
N ASN A 59 -3.60 -13.09 2.07
CA ASN A 59 -4.54 -12.16 2.69
C ASN A 59 -4.03 -10.72 2.72
N ILE A 60 -2.74 -10.49 2.46
CA ILE A 60 -2.09 -9.18 2.53
C ILE A 60 -2.34 -8.43 1.24
N ARG A 61 -2.89 -7.23 1.34
CA ARG A 61 -3.16 -6.32 0.22
C ARG A 61 -2.30 -5.08 0.36
N ILE A 62 -1.63 -4.69 -0.72
CA ILE A 62 -0.78 -3.48 -0.76
C ILE A 62 -1.22 -2.65 -1.96
N ALA A 63 -1.51 -1.38 -1.73
CA ALA A 63 -1.82 -0.40 -2.75
C ALA A 63 -0.75 0.72 -2.74
N ILE A 64 -0.19 1.02 -3.91
CA ILE A 64 0.76 2.12 -4.09
C ILE A 64 0.01 3.29 -4.73
N TYR A 65 0.18 4.47 -4.16
CA TYR A 65 -0.29 5.73 -4.72
C TYR A 65 0.90 6.64 -4.94
N GLU A 66 1.19 6.90 -6.20
CA GLU A 66 2.24 7.83 -6.62
C GLU A 66 1.63 9.21 -6.84
N LEU A 67 2.29 10.22 -6.29
CA LEU A 67 1.88 11.61 -6.38
C LEU A 67 2.97 12.42 -7.09
N PRO A 68 2.62 13.29 -8.05
CA PRO A 68 3.56 14.27 -8.56
C PRO A 68 3.94 15.26 -7.45
N LYS A 69 5.10 15.91 -7.59
CA LYS A 69 5.59 16.88 -6.59
C LYS A 69 4.61 18.05 -6.35
N SER A 70 3.85 18.43 -7.37
CA SER A 70 2.80 19.45 -7.30
C SER A 70 1.63 19.09 -6.39
N HIS A 71 1.44 17.81 -6.07
CA HIS A 71 0.34 17.34 -5.21
C HIS A 71 0.81 17.00 -3.80
N TRP A 72 2.10 17.17 -3.51
CA TRP A 72 2.67 16.92 -2.20
C TRP A 72 3.15 18.24 -1.58
N SER A 73 2.54 18.66 -0.48
CA SER A 73 2.89 19.91 0.20
C SER A 73 3.34 19.69 1.63
N VAL A 74 4.19 20.59 2.11
CA VAL A 74 4.62 20.67 3.51
C VAL A 74 4.50 22.13 3.94
N GLY A 75 3.68 22.40 4.96
CA GLY A 75 3.45 23.76 5.43
C GLY A 75 2.76 24.66 4.41
N GLY A 76 1.97 24.10 3.50
CA GLY A 76 1.21 24.85 2.49
C GLY A 76 1.98 25.16 1.20
N VAL A 77 3.25 24.77 1.09
CA VAL A 77 4.06 24.91 -0.12
C VAL A 77 4.27 23.55 -0.75
N THR A 78 3.98 23.41 -2.04
CA THR A 78 4.18 22.14 -2.76
C THR A 78 5.68 21.89 -2.99
N LEU A 79 6.06 20.62 -3.20
CA LEU A 79 7.46 20.27 -3.32
C LEU A 79 8.11 20.81 -4.60
N ASP A 80 7.35 20.95 -5.68
CA ASP A 80 7.81 21.59 -6.91
C ASP A 80 8.04 23.10 -6.71
N GLU A 81 7.13 23.80 -6.03
CA GLU A 81 7.33 25.20 -5.63
C GLU A 81 8.60 25.35 -4.78
N LYS A 82 8.78 24.46 -3.79
CA LYS A 82 9.97 24.48 -2.91
C LYS A 82 11.29 24.26 -3.65
N GLU A 83 11.31 23.47 -4.72
CA GLU A 83 12.51 23.27 -5.54
C GLU A 83 12.89 24.48 -6.37
N THR A 84 11.90 25.30 -6.74
CA THR A 84 12.14 26.57 -7.46
C THR A 84 12.57 27.71 -6.54
N LEU A 85 12.32 27.59 -5.23
CA LEU A 85 12.74 28.57 -4.24
C LEU A 85 14.24 28.43 -3.92
N PRO A 86 14.99 29.53 -3.79
CA PRO A 86 16.37 29.48 -3.32
C PRO A 86 16.41 28.79 -1.95
N LYS A 87 17.29 27.80 -1.80
CA LYS A 87 17.58 27.23 -0.48
C LYS A 87 18.15 28.36 0.39
N GLN A 88 17.38 28.76 1.41
CA GLN A 88 17.84 29.69 2.45
C GLN A 88 18.97 29.06 3.26
#